data_AF-A0A935MYS5-F1
#
_entry.id   AF-A0A935MYS5-F1
#
_cell.length_a   1.000
_cell.length_b   1.000
_cell.length_c   1.000
_cell.angle_alpha   90.00
_cell.angle_beta   90.00
_cell.angle_gamma   90.00
#
_symmetry.space_group_name_H-M   'P 1'
#
loop_
_entity.id
_entity.type
_entity.pdbx_description
1 polymer ?
#
loop_
_entity_poly.entity_id
_entity_poly.type
_entity_poly.pdbx_seq_one_letter_code
_entity_poly.pdbx_strand_id
1 'polypeptide(L)'
;MKRFGLLIFTLFVVHGPVAAADEGMPDAQKIRYCERIRDHALQTYYNRERGQPIKLFAEDGSDGARITNVIVKRIYADPQISSPKKAEEFGRAKCNEMMGTKQLPE
;
A
#
# COMPACT_ATOMS: atom_id res chain seq x y z
N MET A 1 58.11 -3.24 10.17
CA MET A 1 57.34 -3.63 11.38
C MET A 1 56.35 -2.53 11.71
N LYS A 2 55.06 -2.89 11.98
CA LYS A 2 54.09 -2.15 12.83
C LYS A 2 53.62 -0.77 12.31
N ARG A 3 52.33 -0.43 12.14
CA ARG A 3 51.03 -0.98 12.57
C ARG A 3 49.94 -0.48 11.60
N PHE A 4 49.01 -1.36 11.22
CA PHE A 4 47.72 -0.99 10.63
C PHE A 4 46.86 -0.30 11.70
N GLY A 5 46.46 0.95 11.45
CA GLY A 5 45.50 1.69 12.27
C GLY A 5 44.07 1.30 11.87
N LEU A 6 43.44 0.43 12.65
CA LEU A 6 42.04 0.03 12.49
C LEU A 6 41.13 1.12 13.08
N LEU A 7 40.44 1.88 12.22
CA LEU A 7 39.37 2.78 12.66
C LEU A 7 38.10 1.98 12.90
N ILE A 8 37.73 1.80 14.17
CA ILE A 8 36.48 1.17 14.60
C ILE A 8 35.39 2.24 14.52
N PHE A 9 34.52 2.14 13.51
CA PHE A 9 33.25 2.87 13.47
C PHE A 9 32.30 2.24 14.48
N THR A 10 32.08 2.90 15.62
CA THR A 10 30.98 2.57 16.53
C THR A 10 29.66 3.00 15.91
N LEU A 11 28.95 2.06 15.27
CA LEU A 11 27.54 2.18 14.96
C LEU A 11 26.75 2.19 16.27
N PHE A 12 26.27 3.37 16.68
CA PHE A 12 25.22 3.47 17.69
C PHE A 12 23.93 2.91 17.09
N VAL A 13 23.66 1.63 17.35
CA VAL A 13 22.32 1.08 17.15
C VAL A 13 21.47 1.59 18.30
N VAL A 14 20.80 2.72 18.08
CA VAL A 14 19.69 3.16 18.92
C VAL A 14 18.59 2.11 18.77
N HIS A 15 18.59 1.14 19.69
CA HIS A 15 17.43 0.30 19.95
C HIS A 15 16.41 1.17 20.68
N GLY A 16 15.72 2.02 19.93
CA GLY A 16 14.53 2.68 20.43
C GLY A 16 13.54 1.58 20.83
N PRO A 17 13.00 1.60 22.06
CA PRO A 17 11.93 0.69 22.40
C PRO A 17 10.78 1.02 21.44
N VAL A 18 10.46 0.07 20.55
CA VAL A 18 9.16 0.06 19.89
C VAL A 18 8.18 -0.20 21.01
N ALA A 19 7.77 0.88 21.66
CA ALA A 19 6.57 0.89 22.47
C ALA A 19 5.48 0.36 21.53
N ALA A 20 4.89 -0.76 21.90
CA ALA A 20 3.64 -1.23 21.35
C ALA A 20 2.57 -0.20 21.73
N ALA A 21 2.58 0.93 21.04
CA ALA A 21 1.45 1.82 20.99
C ALA A 21 0.45 1.13 20.07
N ASP A 22 -0.66 0.68 20.65
CA ASP A 22 -1.92 0.53 19.94
C ASP A 22 -2.40 1.94 19.53
N GLU A 23 -1.61 2.61 18.72
CA GLU A 23 -1.98 3.82 17.99
C GLU A 23 -2.00 3.39 16.53
N GLY A 24 -3.21 3.15 16.02
CA GLY A 24 -3.39 2.85 14.60
C GLY A 24 -2.65 3.85 13.70
N MET A 25 -2.37 3.43 12.46
CA MET A 25 -1.64 4.23 11.48
C MET A 25 -2.09 5.70 11.47
N PRO A 26 -1.18 6.70 11.66
CA PRO A 26 -1.58 8.10 11.59
C PRO A 26 -2.22 8.46 10.25
N ASP A 27 -3.16 9.40 10.23
CA ASP A 27 -3.94 9.70 9.02
C ASP A 27 -3.08 10.09 7.81
N ALA A 28 -2.01 10.86 8.02
CA ALA A 28 -1.05 11.18 6.97
C ALA A 28 -0.34 9.94 6.39
N GLN A 29 -0.13 8.91 7.22
CA GLN A 29 0.44 7.63 6.79
C GLN A 29 -0.60 6.78 6.06
N LYS A 30 -1.87 6.79 6.50
CA LYS A 30 -2.98 6.13 5.79
C LYS A 30 -3.22 6.73 4.40
N ILE A 31 -3.13 8.05 4.24
CA ILE A 31 -3.24 8.71 2.92
C ILE A 31 -2.13 8.21 1.99
N ARG A 32 -0.86 8.27 2.41
CA ARG A 32 0.27 7.78 1.59
C ARG A 32 0.15 6.29 1.26
N TYR A 33 -0.38 5.51 2.21
CA TYR A 33 -0.67 4.10 2.00
C TYR A 33 -1.74 3.92 0.91
N CYS A 34 -2.84 4.69 0.95
CA CYS A 34 -3.88 4.63 -0.06
C CYS A 34 -3.45 5.14 -1.45
N GLU A 35 -2.46 6.04 -1.54
CA GLU A 35 -1.83 6.38 -2.82
C GLU A 35 -1.07 5.19 -3.43
N ARG A 36 -0.44 4.33 -2.62
CA ARG A 36 0.17 3.09 -3.15
C ARG A 36 -0.89 2.08 -3.60
N ILE A 37 -2.00 1.99 -2.87
CA ILE A 37 -3.13 1.13 -3.25
C ILE A 37 -3.78 1.61 -4.56
N ARG A 38 -3.88 2.93 -4.76
CA ARG A 38 -4.30 3.53 -6.04
C ARG A 38 -3.42 3.06 -7.20
N ASP A 39 -2.10 3.06 -7.04
CA ASP A 39 -1.19 2.58 -8.08
C ASP A 39 -1.38 1.08 -8.39
N HIS A 40 -1.67 0.27 -7.37
CA HIS A 40 -2.07 -1.14 -7.57
C HIS A 40 -3.39 -1.28 -8.33
N ALA A 41 -4.37 -0.39 -8.08
CA ALA A 41 -5.63 -0.37 -8.80
C ALA A 41 -5.42 -0.06 -10.29
N LEU A 42 -4.58 0.93 -10.59
CA LEU A 42 -4.18 1.27 -11.96
C LEU A 42 -3.51 0.09 -12.66
N GLN A 43 -2.54 -0.55 -12.01
CA GLN A 43 -1.87 -1.72 -12.56
C GLN A 43 -2.86 -2.87 -12.81
N THR A 44 -3.82 -3.06 -11.91
CA THR A 44 -4.85 -4.09 -12.02
C THR A 44 -5.75 -3.85 -13.22
N TYR A 45 -6.16 -2.61 -13.45
CA TYR A 45 -6.91 -2.22 -14.65
C TYR A 45 -6.14 -2.63 -15.92
N TYR A 46 -4.87 -2.26 -16.04
CA TYR A 46 -4.07 -2.63 -17.22
C TYR A 46 -3.85 -4.14 -17.35
N ASN A 47 -3.82 -4.88 -16.24
CA ASN A 47 -3.75 -6.34 -16.30
C ASN A 47 -5.04 -6.92 -16.89
N ARG A 48 -6.21 -6.45 -16.43
CA ARG A 48 -7.51 -6.85 -16.97
C ARG A 48 -7.64 -6.51 -18.46
N GLU A 49 -7.29 -5.29 -18.87
CA GLU A 49 -7.37 -4.85 -20.28
C GLU A 49 -6.48 -5.69 -21.20
N ARG A 50 -5.37 -6.23 -20.67
CA ARG A 50 -4.48 -7.15 -21.39
C ARG A 50 -4.96 -8.61 -21.35
N GLY A 51 -6.15 -8.87 -20.84
CA GLY A 51 -6.71 -10.22 -20.71
C GLY A 51 -5.96 -11.11 -19.72
N GLN A 52 -5.19 -10.51 -18.79
CA GLN A 52 -4.48 -11.29 -17.79
C GLN A 52 -5.47 -11.88 -16.78
N PRO A 53 -5.21 -13.08 -16.23
CA PRO A 53 -6.05 -13.63 -15.19
C PRO A 53 -5.96 -12.79 -13.92
N ILE A 54 -7.05 -12.79 -13.15
CA ILE A 54 -7.07 -12.20 -11.82
C ILE A 54 -5.99 -12.82 -10.94
N LYS A 55 -5.22 -11.99 -10.23
CA LYS A 55 -4.20 -12.41 -9.27
C LYS A 55 -4.50 -11.78 -7.93
N LEU A 56 -4.71 -12.62 -6.92
CA LEU A 56 -4.98 -12.19 -5.55
C LEU A 56 -3.74 -12.40 -4.69
N PHE A 57 -3.60 -11.56 -3.68
CA PHE A 57 -2.60 -11.70 -2.64
C PHE A 57 -3.07 -12.74 -1.62
N ALA A 58 -2.14 -13.50 -1.04
CA ALA A 58 -2.45 -14.35 0.10
C ALA A 58 -2.91 -13.45 1.27
N GLU A 59 -4.04 -13.79 1.88
CA GLU A 59 -4.52 -13.05 3.05
C GLU A 59 -3.71 -13.47 4.27
N ASP A 60 -2.86 -12.56 4.73
CA ASP A 60 -1.92 -12.72 5.85
C ASP A 60 -2.37 -12.00 7.12
N GLY A 61 -3.64 -11.55 7.14
CA GLY A 61 -4.21 -10.72 8.21
C GLY A 61 -3.91 -9.22 8.05
N SER A 62 -3.08 -8.81 7.09
CA SER A 62 -2.80 -7.39 6.84
C SER A 62 -3.96 -6.68 6.13
N ASP A 63 -4.08 -5.38 6.39
CA ASP A 63 -4.96 -4.49 5.63
C ASP A 63 -4.53 -4.42 4.15
N GLY A 64 -3.24 -4.61 3.86
CA GLY A 64 -2.65 -4.64 2.52
C GLY A 64 -3.29 -5.67 1.62
N ALA A 65 -3.16 -6.93 2.00
CA ALA A 65 -3.72 -8.04 1.24
C ALA A 65 -5.26 -7.91 1.15
N ARG A 66 -5.92 -7.60 2.27
CA ARG A 66 -7.39 -7.50 2.34
C ARG A 66 -7.95 -6.43 1.42
N ILE A 67 -7.47 -5.18 1.52
CA ILE A 67 -7.95 -4.04 0.72
C ILE A 67 -7.64 -4.25 -0.75
N THR A 68 -6.41 -4.66 -1.07
CA THR A 68 -5.99 -4.85 -2.46
C THR A 68 -6.82 -5.95 -3.13
N ASN A 69 -7.09 -7.05 -2.43
CA ASN A 69 -7.94 -8.13 -2.97
C ASN A 69 -9.37 -7.67 -3.27
N VAL A 70 -9.97 -6.84 -2.41
CA VAL A 70 -11.29 -6.25 -2.66
C VAL A 70 -11.28 -5.40 -3.93
N ILE A 71 -10.29 -4.53 -4.07
CA ILE A 71 -10.13 -3.65 -5.24
C ILE A 71 -9.91 -4.49 -6.50
N VAL A 72 -9.03 -5.49 -6.45
CA VAL A 72 -8.73 -6.35 -7.59
C VAL A 72 -9.99 -7.08 -8.06
N LYS A 73 -10.71 -7.73 -7.15
CA LYS A 73 -11.97 -8.42 -7.47
C LYS A 73 -12.97 -7.47 -8.14
N ARG A 74 -13.10 -6.24 -7.62
CA ARG A 74 -14.05 -5.27 -8.18
C ARG A 74 -13.65 -4.78 -9.56
N ILE A 75 -12.37 -4.48 -9.81
CA ILE A 75 -11.89 -4.04 -11.13
C ILE A 75 -12.14 -5.12 -12.19
N TYR A 76 -11.93 -6.39 -11.87
CA TYR A 76 -12.21 -7.49 -12.81
C TYR A 76 -13.70 -7.72 -13.04
N ALA A 77 -14.54 -7.51 -12.02
CA ALA A 77 -15.98 -7.79 -12.10
C ALA A 77 -16.82 -6.63 -12.68
N ASP A 78 -16.35 -5.38 -12.54
CA ASP A 78 -17.15 -4.19 -12.86
C ASP A 78 -16.71 -3.52 -14.18
N PRO A 79 -17.51 -3.64 -15.26
CA PRO A 79 -17.22 -2.99 -16.53
C PRO A 79 -17.33 -1.46 -16.45
N GLN A 80 -17.97 -0.89 -15.42
CA GLN A 80 -18.06 0.57 -15.24
C GLN A 80 -16.71 1.22 -14.90
N ILE A 81 -15.76 0.45 -14.38
CA ILE A 81 -14.35 0.85 -14.23
C ILE A 81 -13.70 0.72 -15.61
N SER A 82 -14.04 1.67 -16.47
CA SER A 82 -13.80 1.64 -17.92
C SER A 82 -12.61 2.48 -18.36
N SER A 83 -11.82 3.01 -17.43
CA SER A 83 -10.65 3.82 -17.74
C SER A 83 -9.60 3.76 -16.63
N PRO A 84 -8.32 4.06 -16.94
CA PRO A 84 -7.26 4.17 -15.94
C PRO A 84 -7.63 5.10 -14.78
N LYS A 85 -8.12 6.30 -15.09
CA LYS A 85 -8.53 7.31 -14.10
C LYS A 85 -9.62 6.79 -13.15
N LYS A 86 -10.63 6.09 -13.68
CA LYS A 86 -11.67 5.48 -12.85
C LYS A 86 -11.13 4.40 -11.93
N ALA A 87 -10.13 3.63 -12.37
CA ALA A 87 -9.50 2.62 -11.53
C ALA A 87 -8.70 3.24 -10.39
N GLU A 88 -7.97 4.33 -10.65
CA GLU A 88 -7.25 5.10 -9.63
C GLU A 88 -8.21 5.70 -8.61
N GLU A 89 -9.25 6.42 -9.06
CA GLU A 89 -10.27 7.01 -8.20
C GLU A 89 -10.97 5.96 -7.34
N PHE A 90 -11.37 4.84 -7.96
CA PHE A 90 -11.98 3.72 -7.25
C PHE A 90 -11.02 3.13 -6.20
N GLY A 91 -9.77 2.84 -6.58
CA GLY A 91 -8.79 2.23 -5.68
C GLY A 91 -8.49 3.10 -4.47
N ARG A 92 -8.26 4.40 -4.70
CA ARG A 92 -8.01 5.38 -3.63
C ARG A 92 -9.23 5.53 -2.73
N ALA A 93 -10.41 5.75 -3.30
CA ALA A 93 -11.64 5.93 -2.55
C ALA A 93 -11.95 4.69 -1.70
N LYS A 94 -11.82 3.49 -2.27
CA LYS A 94 -12.09 2.25 -1.55
C LYS A 94 -11.08 1.99 -0.44
N CYS A 95 -9.81 2.30 -0.66
CA CYS A 95 -8.81 2.24 0.40
C CYS A 95 -9.15 3.20 1.54
N ASN A 96 -9.45 4.46 1.23
CA ASN A 96 -9.79 5.47 2.25
C ASN A 96 -11.02 5.06 3.08
N GLU A 97 -12.06 4.53 2.42
CA GLU A 97 -13.24 3.97 3.08
C GLU A 97 -12.85 2.86 4.08
N MET A 98 -12.02 1.91 3.65
CA MET A 98 -11.62 0.77 4.48
C MET A 98 -10.60 1.10 5.58
N MET A 99 -9.82 2.16 5.40
CA MET A 99 -8.87 2.68 6.40
C MET A 99 -9.49 3.70 7.36
N GLY A 100 -10.76 4.07 7.14
CA GLY A 100 -11.46 5.07 7.94
C GLY A 100 -10.93 6.49 7.76
N THR A 101 -10.32 6.81 6.62
CA THR A 101 -9.82 8.16 6.32
C THR A 101 -10.82 8.94 5.47
N LYS A 102 -11.00 10.22 5.80
CA LYS A 102 -11.67 11.17 4.90
C LYS A 102 -10.63 11.72 3.94
N GLN A 103 -10.88 11.54 2.65
CA GLN A 103 -10.05 12.16 1.61
C GLN A 103 -10.24 13.68 1.69
N LEU A 104 -9.15 14.44 1.81
CA LEU A 104 -9.19 15.89 1.64
C LEU A 104 -9.27 16.19 0.12
N PRO A 105 -10.09 17.16 -0.30
CA PRO A 105 -10.09 17.59 -1.70
C PRO A 105 -8.70 18.10 -2.10
N GLU A 106 -8.29 17.78 -3.33
CA GLU A 106 -7.06 18.27 -3.97
C GLU A 106 -7.10 19.76 -4.31
#